data_AF-A0A973CB63-F1
#
_entry.id   AF-A0A973CB63-F1
#
_cell.length_a   1.000
_cell.length_b   1.000
_cell.length_c   1.000
_cell.angle_alpha   90.00
_cell.angle_beta   90.00
_cell.angle_gamma   90.00
#
_symmetry.space_group_name_H-M   'P 1'
#
loop_
_entity.id
_entity.type
_entity.pdbx_description
1 polymer ?
#
loop_
_entity_poly.entity_id
_entity_poly.type
_entity_poly.pdbx_seq_one_letter_code
_entity_poly.pdbx_strand_id
1 'polypeptide(L)'
;MVTTTKKKRYLEASDIKDKARGNWMYLFSTLTGIGNAADNFNGNGSSSGSANARSACPVHGGVSNKAFYFFNDANETGAGGCNSCGVHSDFGLIMWANGWEYRRTLEAVADALDIDESERKRTYKPKPQEQIKPRELTAAELEKNLNLKNKMSQQWREAYPLNKGKAKPARLYFKQRGLGDIGLLGGEVRLHPGIKYWVEDKDCKFGYKCLGTFPCIISTVRNKDGEPTTLHYTYITKDGKKADVPC
;
A
#
# COMPACT_ATOMS: atom_id res chain seq x y z
N MET A 1 -15.03 -47.47 -16.68
CA MET A 1 -14.64 -46.76 -15.45
C MET A 1 -15.43 -45.46 -15.42
N VAL A 2 -16.40 -45.34 -14.52
CA VAL A 2 -17.24 -44.13 -14.40
C VAL A 2 -16.41 -43.07 -13.67
N THR A 3 -15.93 -42.07 -14.40
CA THR A 3 -15.33 -40.87 -13.82
C THR A 3 -16.46 -40.04 -13.21
N THR A 4 -16.75 -40.27 -11.93
CA THR A 4 -17.63 -39.40 -11.14
C THR A 4 -16.93 -38.05 -10.98
N THR A 5 -17.38 -37.05 -11.75
CA THR A 5 -17.04 -35.64 -11.52
C THR A 5 -17.57 -35.24 -10.14
N LYS A 6 -16.67 -35.10 -9.16
CA LYS A 6 -17.02 -34.66 -7.79
C LYS A 6 -17.69 -33.29 -7.91
N LYS A 7 -18.96 -33.19 -7.51
CA LYS A 7 -19.75 -31.95 -7.55
C LYS A 7 -18.98 -30.84 -6.84
N LYS A 8 -18.88 -29.66 -7.47
CA LYS A 8 -18.18 -28.50 -6.87
C LYS A 8 -18.91 -28.09 -5.59
N ARG A 9 -18.29 -28.35 -4.44
CA ARG A 9 -18.80 -27.97 -3.11
C ARG A 9 -18.86 -26.45 -2.97
N TYR A 10 -19.95 -25.97 -2.38
CA TYR A 10 -20.09 -24.56 -2.01
C TYR A 10 -19.53 -24.39 -0.59
N LEU A 11 -18.41 -23.68 -0.49
CA LEU A 11 -17.68 -23.45 0.75
C LEU A 11 -17.56 -21.96 1.01
N GLU A 12 -18.34 -21.46 1.96
CA GLU A 12 -18.25 -20.07 2.41
C GLU A 12 -17.17 -19.90 3.49
N ALA A 13 -16.20 -19.02 3.23
CA ALA A 13 -15.03 -18.87 4.08
C ALA A 13 -15.34 -18.39 5.50
N SER A 14 -16.30 -17.49 5.66
CA SER A 14 -16.73 -17.05 7.00
C SER A 14 -17.40 -18.19 7.77
N ASP A 15 -18.13 -19.06 7.08
CA ASP A 15 -18.77 -20.22 7.71
C ASP A 15 -17.76 -21.22 8.24
N ILE A 16 -16.80 -21.57 7.39
CA ILE A 16 -15.72 -22.49 7.76
C ILE A 16 -14.84 -21.87 8.85
N LYS A 17 -14.53 -20.56 8.77
CA LYS A 17 -13.73 -19.86 9.79
C LYS A 17 -14.42 -19.87 11.15
N ASP A 18 -15.74 -19.64 11.19
CA ASP A 18 -16.50 -19.67 12.43
C ASP A 18 -16.54 -21.08 13.03
N LYS A 19 -16.73 -22.12 12.20
CA LYS A 19 -16.69 -23.53 12.64
C LYS A 19 -15.29 -23.98 13.07
N ALA A 20 -14.23 -23.37 12.54
CA ALA A 20 -12.84 -23.64 12.90
C ALA A 20 -12.41 -23.03 14.25
N ARG A 21 -13.18 -22.08 14.80
CA ARG A 21 -12.89 -21.51 16.13
C ARG A 21 -12.92 -22.61 17.19
N GLY A 22 -11.94 -22.60 18.07
CA GLY A 22 -11.74 -23.64 19.09
C GLY A 22 -11.08 -24.92 18.54
N ASN A 23 -10.88 -25.03 17.22
CA ASN A 23 -10.32 -26.22 16.56
C ASN A 23 -9.03 -25.92 15.78
N TRP A 24 -8.50 -24.70 15.84
CA TRP A 24 -7.33 -24.32 15.05
C TRP A 24 -6.09 -25.14 15.38
N MET A 25 -5.88 -25.54 16.63
CA MET A 25 -4.73 -26.39 16.98
C MET A 25 -4.83 -27.77 16.34
N TYR A 26 -6.01 -28.38 16.38
CA TYR A 26 -6.27 -29.65 15.69
C TYR A 26 -6.04 -29.51 14.18
N LEU A 27 -6.53 -28.42 13.58
CA LEU A 27 -6.35 -28.14 12.15
C LEU A 27 -4.88 -27.96 11.77
N PHE A 28 -4.11 -27.20 12.55
CA PHE A 28 -2.68 -27.04 12.29
C PHE A 28 -1.91 -28.35 12.49
N SER A 29 -2.23 -29.12 13.53
CA SER A 29 -1.62 -30.43 13.77
C SER A 29 -1.87 -31.40 12.61
N THR A 30 -3.08 -31.39 12.07
CA THR A 30 -3.47 -32.30 10.97
C THR A 30 -2.97 -31.84 9.61
N LEU A 31 -3.00 -30.54 9.34
CA LEU A 31 -2.85 -30.02 7.98
C LEU A 31 -1.48 -29.42 7.68
N THR A 32 -0.59 -29.25 8.65
CA THR A 32 0.66 -28.50 8.46
C THR A 32 1.87 -29.17 9.11
N GLY A 33 3.08 -28.72 8.73
CA GLY A 33 4.34 -29.18 9.34
C GLY A 33 4.65 -28.63 10.73
N ILE A 34 3.74 -27.87 11.36
CA ILE A 34 3.94 -27.26 12.68
C ILE A 34 3.20 -28.01 13.82
N GLY A 35 2.77 -29.25 13.58
CA GLY A 35 1.97 -30.03 14.54
C GLY A 35 2.57 -30.13 15.94
N ASN A 36 3.89 -30.30 16.06
CA ASN A 36 4.55 -30.31 17.38
C ASN A 36 4.30 -29.03 18.21
N ALA A 37 4.18 -27.86 17.58
CA ALA A 37 3.84 -26.63 18.30
C ALA A 37 2.35 -26.58 18.66
N ALA A 38 1.48 -27.10 17.80
CA ALA A 38 0.04 -27.14 18.02
C ALA A 38 -0.35 -28.14 19.11
N ASP A 39 0.29 -29.31 19.14
CA ASP A 39 0.04 -30.36 20.13
C ASP A 39 0.47 -29.95 21.54
N ASN A 40 1.52 -29.12 21.64
CA ASN A 40 2.02 -28.57 22.90
C ASN A 40 1.33 -27.26 23.32
N PHE A 41 0.31 -26.82 22.56
CA PHE A 41 -0.41 -25.60 22.86
C PHE A 41 -1.33 -25.76 24.08
N ASN A 42 -1.19 -24.87 25.05
CA ASN A 42 -2.01 -24.88 26.28
C ASN A 42 -2.67 -23.52 26.57
N GLY A 43 -2.65 -22.58 25.62
CA GLY A 43 -3.21 -21.24 25.78
C GLY A 43 -2.43 -20.30 26.72
N ASN A 44 -1.40 -20.79 27.40
CA ASN A 44 -0.63 -20.02 28.37
C ASN A 44 0.67 -19.50 27.73
N GLY A 45 0.76 -18.19 27.56
CA GLY A 45 1.91 -17.51 26.97
C GLY A 45 1.96 -16.02 27.26
N SER A 46 3.06 -15.38 26.89
CA SER A 46 3.21 -13.92 26.92
C SER A 46 2.75 -13.30 25.59
N SER A 47 2.78 -11.96 25.50
CA SER A 47 2.58 -11.22 24.24
C SER A 47 3.53 -11.66 23.11
N SER A 48 4.65 -12.30 23.47
CA SER A 48 5.62 -12.93 22.57
C SER A 48 5.32 -14.40 22.22
N GLY A 49 4.10 -14.88 22.50
CA GLY A 49 3.63 -16.23 22.16
C GLY A 49 3.95 -17.30 23.21
N SER A 50 3.18 -18.39 23.21
CA SER A 50 3.30 -19.47 24.20
C SER A 50 4.69 -20.12 24.16
N ALA A 51 5.33 -20.23 25.33
CA ALA A 51 6.67 -20.83 25.49
C ALA A 51 6.70 -22.29 25.04
N ASN A 52 5.60 -23.02 25.28
CA ASN A 52 5.48 -24.45 25.03
C ASN A 52 5.03 -24.76 23.60
N ALA A 53 4.38 -23.81 22.94
CA ALA A 53 3.86 -23.95 21.58
C ALA A 53 4.82 -23.36 20.54
N ARG A 54 6.08 -23.84 20.54
CA ARG A 54 7.14 -23.37 19.64
C ARG A 54 7.71 -24.48 18.78
N SER A 55 8.11 -24.13 17.56
CA SER A 55 8.76 -25.06 16.62
C SER A 55 9.69 -24.32 15.64
N ALA A 56 10.35 -25.09 14.78
CA ALA A 56 11.01 -24.54 13.60
C ALA A 56 9.99 -23.87 12.67
N CYS A 57 10.42 -22.84 11.94
CA CYS A 57 9.57 -22.27 10.89
C CYS A 57 9.33 -23.32 9.79
N PRO A 58 8.08 -23.55 9.35
CA PRO A 58 7.79 -24.51 8.28
C PRO A 58 8.38 -24.11 6.93
N VAL A 59 8.68 -22.82 6.73
CA VAL A 59 9.18 -22.28 5.45
C VAL A 59 10.71 -22.26 5.38
N HIS A 60 11.40 -21.87 6.45
CA HIS A 60 12.85 -21.70 6.44
C HIS A 60 13.59 -22.41 7.60
N GLY A 61 12.87 -23.18 8.42
CA GLY A 61 13.44 -23.86 9.59
C GLY A 61 13.85 -22.90 10.71
N GLY A 62 15.03 -23.12 11.28
CA GLY A 62 15.62 -22.24 12.28
C GLY A 62 16.68 -22.95 13.12
N VAL A 63 17.74 -22.25 13.49
CA VAL A 63 18.89 -22.82 14.22
C VAL A 63 18.49 -23.39 15.59
N SER A 64 17.53 -22.77 16.26
CA SER A 64 17.11 -23.13 17.62
C SER A 64 15.79 -23.93 17.68
N ASN A 65 15.18 -24.27 16.54
CA ASN A 65 13.83 -24.88 16.47
C ASN A 65 12.74 -24.14 17.28
N LYS A 66 12.89 -22.84 17.47
CA LYS A 66 11.97 -21.98 18.26
C LYS A 66 11.53 -20.71 17.52
N ALA A 67 11.69 -20.71 16.19
CA ALA A 67 11.44 -19.55 15.36
C ALA A 67 9.95 -19.26 15.18
N PHE A 68 9.11 -20.29 15.21
CA PHE A 68 7.66 -20.20 15.11
C PHE A 68 7.00 -20.36 16.49
N TYR A 69 5.90 -19.64 16.71
CA TYR A 69 5.11 -19.68 17.93
C TYR A 69 3.62 -19.37 17.68
N PHE A 70 2.75 -19.82 18.58
CA PHE A 70 1.33 -19.44 18.61
C PHE A 70 1.03 -18.34 19.62
N PHE A 71 0.04 -17.48 19.33
CA PHE A 71 -0.51 -16.52 20.29
C PHE A 71 -1.47 -17.20 21.29
N ASN A 72 -1.75 -16.57 22.43
CA ASN A 72 -2.54 -17.19 23.51
C ASN A 72 -3.97 -17.55 23.09
N ASP A 73 -4.54 -16.79 22.15
CA ASP A 73 -5.87 -17.01 21.61
C ASP A 73 -5.84 -17.79 20.27
N ALA A 74 -4.71 -18.40 19.91
CA ALA A 74 -4.53 -19.04 18.61
C ALA A 74 -5.53 -20.16 18.34
N ASN A 75 -6.04 -20.85 19.37
CA ASN A 75 -7.07 -21.86 19.15
C ASN A 75 -8.43 -21.25 18.73
N GLU A 76 -8.66 -19.97 19.02
CA GLU A 76 -9.83 -19.21 18.60
C GLU A 76 -9.59 -18.44 17.29
N THR A 77 -8.45 -17.77 17.19
CA THR A 77 -8.14 -16.84 16.09
C THR A 77 -7.39 -17.50 14.93
N GLY A 78 -6.73 -18.63 15.19
CA GLY A 78 -5.81 -19.27 14.27
C GLY A 78 -4.48 -18.53 14.12
N ALA A 79 -4.14 -17.59 15.02
CA ALA A 79 -2.99 -16.71 14.84
C ALA A 79 -1.67 -17.32 15.35
N GLY A 80 -0.62 -17.19 14.55
CA GLY A 80 0.74 -17.56 14.89
C GLY A 80 1.77 -16.63 14.26
N GLY A 81 3.00 -16.67 14.77
CA GLY A 81 4.08 -15.80 14.34
C GLY A 81 5.37 -16.55 14.11
N CYS A 82 6.15 -16.05 13.16
CA CYS A 82 7.55 -16.39 13.00
C CYS A 82 8.39 -15.13 13.17
N ASN A 83 9.48 -15.22 13.94
CA ASN A 83 10.38 -14.08 14.20
C ASN A 83 10.91 -13.40 12.93
N SER A 84 10.98 -14.11 11.79
CA SER A 84 11.51 -13.58 10.53
C SER A 84 10.49 -13.49 9.40
N CYS A 85 9.43 -14.32 9.39
CA CYS A 85 8.39 -14.27 8.34
C CYS A 85 7.20 -13.38 8.72
N GLY A 86 7.06 -13.01 9.99
CA GLY A 86 5.93 -12.23 10.47
C GLY A 86 4.76 -13.08 10.94
N VAL A 87 3.59 -12.46 11.02
CA VAL A 87 2.37 -13.03 11.60
C VAL A 87 1.45 -13.54 10.50
N HIS A 88 0.92 -14.74 10.70
CA HIS A 88 -0.08 -15.37 9.85
C HIS A 88 -1.23 -15.87 10.71
N SER A 89 -2.44 -15.96 10.13
CA SER A 89 -3.60 -16.41 10.87
C SER A 89 -4.57 -17.22 10.02
N ASP A 90 -5.37 -18.06 10.70
CA ASP A 90 -6.49 -18.79 10.13
C ASP A 90 -6.10 -19.54 8.83
N PHE A 91 -6.82 -19.35 7.72
CA PHE A 91 -6.46 -20.00 6.45
C PHE A 91 -5.08 -19.56 5.94
N GLY A 92 -4.72 -18.30 6.19
CA GLY A 92 -3.45 -17.72 5.77
C GLY A 92 -2.25 -18.43 6.39
N LEU A 93 -2.39 -18.94 7.62
CA LEU A 93 -1.33 -19.70 8.27
C LEU A 93 -1.09 -21.06 7.59
N ILE A 94 -2.15 -21.79 7.24
CA ILE A 94 -2.05 -23.06 6.51
C ILE A 94 -1.50 -22.86 5.10
N MET A 95 -1.99 -21.82 4.41
CA MET A 95 -1.48 -21.44 3.09
C MET A 95 0.02 -21.14 3.14
N TRP A 96 0.45 -20.34 4.11
CA TRP A 96 1.84 -19.97 4.28
C TRP A 96 2.73 -21.17 4.64
N ALA A 97 2.30 -22.01 5.58
CA ALA A 97 3.08 -23.16 6.03
C ALA A 97 3.28 -24.21 4.92
N ASN A 98 2.29 -24.38 4.05
CA ASN A 98 2.30 -25.45 3.04
C ASN A 98 2.53 -24.97 1.60
N GLY A 99 2.55 -23.65 1.36
CA GLY A 99 2.52 -23.08 0.00
C GLY A 99 1.23 -23.41 -0.76
N TRP A 100 0.10 -23.53 -0.05
CA TRP A 100 -1.17 -23.90 -0.66
C TRP A 100 -1.95 -22.70 -1.18
N GLU A 101 -2.60 -22.89 -2.32
CA GLU A 101 -3.61 -21.98 -2.84
C GLU A 101 -4.86 -21.94 -1.95
N TYR A 102 -5.52 -20.77 -1.93
CA TYR A 102 -6.66 -20.51 -1.05
C TYR A 102 -7.77 -21.56 -1.15
N ARG A 103 -8.15 -21.94 -2.39
CA ARG A 103 -9.24 -22.90 -2.60
C ARG A 103 -8.92 -24.26 -1.99
N ARG A 104 -7.69 -24.75 -2.16
CA ARG A 104 -7.21 -26.03 -1.63
C ARG A 104 -7.23 -26.01 -0.10
N THR A 105 -6.71 -24.94 0.50
CA THR A 105 -6.75 -24.76 1.96
C THR A 105 -8.17 -24.82 2.50
N LEU A 106 -9.10 -24.15 1.82
CA LEU A 106 -10.50 -24.13 2.22
C LEU A 106 -11.15 -25.53 2.18
N GLU A 107 -10.82 -26.36 1.17
CA GLU A 107 -11.29 -27.75 1.09
C GLU A 107 -10.69 -28.60 2.20
N ALA A 108 -9.38 -28.49 2.43
CA ALA A 108 -8.70 -29.29 3.44
C ALA A 108 -9.21 -28.98 4.86
N VAL A 109 -9.47 -27.71 5.17
CA VAL A 109 -10.07 -27.33 6.46
C VAL A 109 -11.51 -27.82 6.55
N ALA A 110 -12.31 -27.69 5.48
CA ALA A 110 -13.67 -28.21 5.47
C ALA A 110 -13.70 -29.74 5.64
N ASP A 111 -12.80 -30.48 5.00
CA ASP A 111 -12.69 -31.93 5.12
C ASP A 111 -12.26 -32.35 6.54
N ALA A 112 -11.30 -31.64 7.14
CA ALA A 112 -10.88 -31.90 8.51
C ALA A 112 -11.97 -31.63 9.56
N LEU A 113 -12.94 -30.76 9.24
CA LEU A 113 -14.10 -30.42 10.08
C LEU A 113 -15.38 -31.16 9.65
N ASP A 114 -15.32 -32.08 8.68
CA ASP A 114 -16.47 -32.80 8.12
C ASP A 114 -17.60 -31.89 7.59
N ILE A 115 -17.24 -30.79 6.92
CA ILE A 115 -18.17 -29.80 6.35
C ILE A 115 -18.35 -30.06 4.85
N ASP A 116 -19.35 -30.82 4.43
CA ASP A 116 -19.57 -31.09 2.99
C ASP A 116 -20.06 -29.86 2.20
N GLU A 117 -20.98 -29.07 2.76
CA GLU A 117 -21.50 -27.83 2.17
C GLU A 117 -21.69 -26.78 3.27
N SER A 118 -21.32 -25.52 3.02
CA SER A 118 -21.52 -24.46 4.01
C SER A 118 -23.01 -24.12 4.15
N GLU A 119 -23.49 -23.97 5.38
CA GLU A 119 -24.89 -23.67 5.69
C GLU A 119 -25.27 -22.25 5.26
N ARG A 120 -24.30 -21.33 5.36
CA ARG A 120 -24.45 -19.96 4.91
C ARG A 120 -24.20 -19.85 3.41
N LYS A 121 -25.28 -19.87 2.63
CA LYS A 121 -25.22 -19.41 1.23
C LYS A 121 -25.04 -17.89 1.22
N ARG A 122 -23.98 -17.38 0.57
CA ARG A 122 -23.84 -15.92 0.35
C ARG A 122 -25.05 -15.44 -0.43
N THR A 123 -25.94 -14.74 0.26
CA THR A 123 -26.79 -13.76 -0.40
C THR A 123 -25.93 -12.52 -0.62
N TYR A 124 -25.11 -12.54 -1.68
CA TYR A 124 -24.44 -11.32 -2.12
C TYR A 124 -25.52 -10.34 -2.58
N LYS A 125 -25.90 -9.41 -1.71
CA LYS A 125 -26.55 -8.18 -2.13
C LYS A 125 -25.43 -7.21 -2.46
N PRO A 126 -25.15 -6.90 -3.74
CA PRO A 126 -24.24 -5.80 -4.05
C PRO A 126 -24.74 -4.59 -3.28
N LYS A 127 -23.90 -4.02 -2.41
CA LYS A 127 -24.21 -2.71 -1.85
C LYS A 127 -24.39 -1.78 -3.06
N PRO A 128 -25.52 -1.07 -3.19
CA PRO A 128 -25.62 -0.02 -4.19
C PRO A 128 -24.39 0.87 -4.01
N GLN A 129 -23.52 0.93 -5.02
CA GLN A 129 -22.52 1.97 -5.04
C GLN A 129 -23.32 3.26 -5.25
N GLU A 130 -23.59 3.96 -4.14
CA GLU A 130 -24.01 5.35 -4.25
C GLU A 130 -22.95 6.05 -5.08
N GLN A 131 -23.32 6.47 -6.29
CA GLN A 131 -22.48 7.31 -7.09
C GLN A 131 -22.24 8.55 -6.25
N ILE A 132 -21.01 8.73 -5.76
CA ILE A 132 -20.61 9.93 -5.03
C ILE A 132 -20.76 11.07 -6.04
N LYS A 133 -21.90 11.77 -5.99
CA LYS A 133 -22.11 12.96 -6.80
C LYS A 133 -21.04 13.96 -6.39
N PRO A 134 -20.27 14.53 -7.34
CA PRO A 134 -19.34 15.59 -7.02
C PRO A 134 -20.09 16.69 -6.26
N ARG A 135 -19.64 17.01 -5.05
CA ARG A 135 -20.21 18.10 -4.26
C ARG A 135 -20.12 19.39 -5.08
N GLU A 136 -21.20 20.16 -5.10
CA GLU A 136 -21.18 21.51 -5.66
C GLU A 136 -20.20 22.40 -4.89
N LEU A 137 -19.31 23.06 -5.62
CA LEU A 137 -18.34 23.98 -5.05
C LEU A 137 -19.06 25.23 -4.56
N THR A 138 -18.71 25.70 -3.37
CA THR A 138 -19.15 26.99 -2.85
C THR A 138 -18.54 28.13 -3.68
N ALA A 139 -19.14 29.32 -3.62
CA ALA A 139 -18.61 30.51 -4.31
C ALA A 139 -17.15 30.82 -3.90
N ALA A 140 -16.81 30.68 -2.61
CA ALA A 140 -15.46 30.88 -2.10
C ALA A 140 -14.45 29.85 -2.64
N GLU A 141 -14.86 28.59 -2.78
CA GLU A 141 -14.02 27.55 -3.40
C GLU A 141 -13.82 27.80 -4.89
N LEU A 142 -14.85 28.26 -5.60
CA LEU A 142 -14.75 28.64 -7.01
C LEU A 142 -13.79 29.82 -7.21
N GLU A 143 -13.90 30.87 -6.39
CA GLU A 143 -12.99 32.01 -6.41
C GLU A 143 -11.55 31.60 -6.10
N LYS A 144 -11.34 30.75 -5.09
CA LYS A 144 -10.02 30.19 -4.77
C LYS A 144 -9.44 29.42 -5.95
N ASN A 145 -10.24 28.59 -6.63
CA ASN A 145 -9.81 27.83 -7.81
C ASN A 145 -9.45 28.76 -8.98
N LEU A 146 -10.20 29.84 -9.20
CA LEU A 146 -9.88 30.86 -10.19
C LEU A 146 -8.55 31.55 -9.88
N ASN A 147 -8.33 31.93 -8.62
CA ASN A 147 -7.09 32.56 -8.16
C ASN A 147 -5.88 31.63 -8.35
N LEU A 148 -6.02 30.34 -8.05
CA LEU A 148 -4.98 29.33 -8.30
C LEU A 148 -4.68 29.17 -9.79
N LYS A 149 -5.71 29.08 -10.64
CA LYS A 149 -5.56 29.01 -12.11
C LYS A 149 -4.85 30.24 -12.68
N ASN A 150 -5.21 31.43 -12.20
CA ASN A 150 -4.59 32.69 -12.63
C ASN A 150 -3.12 32.75 -12.23
N LYS A 151 -2.80 32.38 -10.98
CA LYS A 151 -1.42 32.29 -10.48
C LYS A 151 -0.58 31.32 -11.29
N MET A 152 -1.12 30.13 -11.56
CA MET A 152 -0.47 29.11 -12.38
C MET A 152 -0.18 29.63 -13.79
N SER A 153 -1.18 30.25 -14.43
CA SER A 153 -1.06 30.82 -15.76
C SER A 153 -0.05 31.97 -15.81
N GLN A 154 0.01 32.79 -14.76
CA GLN A 154 1.01 33.84 -14.62
C GLN A 154 2.43 33.26 -14.56
N GLN A 155 2.68 32.32 -13.65
CA GLN A 155 3.99 31.66 -13.52
C GLN A 155 4.41 31.00 -14.84
N TRP A 156 3.47 30.36 -15.55
CA TRP A 156 3.77 29.75 -16.85
C TRP A 156 4.21 30.77 -17.91
N ARG A 157 3.57 31.95 -17.95
CA ARG A 157 3.92 33.04 -18.88
C ARG A 157 5.27 33.67 -18.55
N GLU A 158 5.58 33.81 -17.26
CA GLU A 158 6.86 34.38 -16.78
C GLU A 158 8.04 33.42 -16.97
N ALA A 159 7.79 32.13 -17.17
CA ALA A 159 8.81 31.12 -17.36
C ALA A 159 9.39 31.07 -18.77
N TYR A 160 10.69 30.81 -18.85
CA TYR A 160 11.45 30.71 -20.10
C TYR A 160 11.42 29.30 -20.67
N PRO A 161 11.13 29.13 -21.97
CA PRO A 161 11.33 27.87 -22.67
C PRO A 161 12.78 27.39 -22.56
N LEU A 162 12.99 26.07 -22.51
CA LEU A 162 14.31 25.47 -22.29
C LEU A 162 15.33 25.80 -23.40
N ASN A 163 14.88 26.18 -24.60
CA ASN A 163 15.76 26.58 -25.71
C ASN A 163 16.32 28.01 -25.56
N LYS A 164 15.79 28.85 -24.66
CA LYS A 164 16.27 30.22 -24.47
C LYS A 164 17.52 30.26 -23.61
N GLY A 165 18.42 31.21 -23.86
CA GLY A 165 19.67 31.38 -23.09
C GLY A 165 19.44 31.47 -21.58
N LYS A 166 18.40 32.21 -21.17
CA LYS A 166 17.99 32.38 -19.76
C LYS A 166 17.62 31.06 -19.06
N ALA A 167 17.26 30.01 -19.80
CA ALA A 167 16.96 28.68 -19.26
C ALA A 167 18.20 27.78 -19.04
N LYS A 168 19.43 28.33 -19.13
CA LYS A 168 20.69 27.60 -18.89
C LYS A 168 20.70 26.78 -17.59
N PRO A 169 20.21 27.29 -16.43
CA PRO A 169 20.19 26.50 -15.19
C PRO A 169 19.38 25.20 -15.32
N ALA A 170 18.22 25.23 -15.98
CA ALA A 170 17.39 24.04 -16.19
C ALA A 170 18.08 23.02 -17.10
N ARG A 171 18.74 23.48 -18.18
CA ARG A 171 19.49 22.57 -19.06
C ARG A 171 20.66 21.91 -18.36
N LEU A 172 21.36 22.64 -17.50
CA LEU A 172 22.43 22.09 -16.66
C LEU A 172 21.89 21.04 -15.69
N TYR A 173 20.74 21.30 -15.06
CA TYR A 173 20.06 20.35 -14.18
C TYR A 173 19.73 19.04 -14.89
N PHE A 174 19.06 19.12 -16.05
CA PHE A 174 18.72 17.92 -16.82
C PHE A 174 19.97 17.16 -17.29
N LYS A 175 21.00 17.87 -17.78
CA LYS A 175 22.27 17.26 -18.17
C LYS A 175 22.95 16.53 -17.01
N GLN A 176 22.99 17.12 -15.81
CA GLN A 176 23.54 16.48 -14.60
C GLN A 176 22.75 15.24 -14.17
N ARG A 177 21.48 15.15 -14.56
CA ARG A 177 20.61 13.97 -14.33
C ARG A 177 20.67 12.94 -15.47
N GLY A 178 21.56 13.09 -16.44
CA GLY A 178 21.64 12.21 -17.60
C GLY A 178 20.52 12.42 -18.63
N LEU A 179 19.72 13.48 -18.48
CA LEU A 179 18.63 13.83 -19.39
C LEU A 179 19.10 14.90 -20.37
N GLY A 180 19.92 14.49 -21.34
CA GLY A 180 20.51 15.41 -22.33
C GLY A 180 19.54 15.86 -23.43
N ASP A 181 18.63 14.97 -23.85
CA ASP A 181 17.67 15.24 -24.92
C ASP A 181 16.38 15.90 -24.40
N ILE A 182 16.52 17.17 -24.05
CA ILE A 182 15.40 18.01 -23.59
C ILE A 182 14.41 18.41 -24.70
N GLY A 183 14.70 18.07 -25.96
CA GLY A 183 13.82 18.37 -27.10
C GLY A 183 12.49 17.60 -27.04
N LEU A 184 12.50 16.41 -26.44
CA LEU A 184 11.34 15.55 -26.25
C LEU A 184 10.32 16.09 -25.24
N LEU A 185 10.66 17.12 -24.47
CA LEU A 185 9.79 17.67 -23.42
C LEU A 185 8.63 18.52 -23.96
N GLY A 186 8.46 18.64 -25.28
CA GLY A 186 7.25 19.17 -25.92
C GLY A 186 6.85 20.61 -25.55
N GLY A 187 7.75 21.39 -24.93
CA GLY A 187 7.42 22.71 -24.39
C GLY A 187 6.61 22.69 -23.09
N GLU A 188 6.36 21.50 -22.52
CA GLU A 188 5.65 21.25 -21.25
C GLU A 188 6.53 21.52 -20.02
N VAL A 189 7.83 21.77 -20.24
CA VAL A 189 8.79 22.10 -19.19
C VAL A 189 9.44 23.45 -19.48
N ARG A 190 9.49 24.32 -18.47
CA ARG A 190 10.06 25.68 -18.55
C ARG A 190 10.87 26.01 -17.31
N LEU A 191 11.73 27.03 -17.40
CA LEU A 191 12.42 27.61 -16.23
C LEU A 191 11.75 28.90 -15.80
N HIS A 192 11.18 28.92 -14.60
CA HIS A 192 10.82 30.17 -13.92
C HIS A 192 12.05 30.81 -13.27
N PRO A 193 12.30 32.12 -13.45
CA PRO A 193 13.49 32.79 -12.90
C PRO A 193 13.51 32.82 -11.36
N GLY A 194 12.34 32.85 -10.72
CA GLY A 194 12.24 32.89 -9.27
C GLY A 194 10.85 32.53 -8.74
N ILE A 195 10.72 31.41 -8.04
CA ILE A 195 9.50 31.02 -7.32
C ILE A 195 9.82 31.07 -5.82
N LYS A 196 8.91 31.63 -5.03
CA LYS A 196 9.02 31.64 -3.56
C LYS A 196 8.90 30.20 -3.01
N TYR A 197 9.75 29.85 -2.07
CA TYR A 197 9.68 28.59 -1.31
C TYR A 197 9.11 28.88 0.07
N TRP A 198 7.98 28.24 0.39
CA TRP A 198 7.31 28.39 1.67
C TRP A 198 7.41 27.08 2.43
N VAL A 199 7.74 27.15 3.71
CA VAL A 199 7.72 26.01 4.63
C VAL A 199 6.73 26.29 5.74
N GLU A 200 6.11 25.23 6.25
CA GLU A 200 5.30 25.31 7.46
C GLU A 200 6.20 25.67 8.65
N ASP A 201 5.77 26.65 9.44
CA ASP A 201 6.46 27.13 10.61
C ASP A 201 5.40 27.47 11.67
N LYS A 202 5.27 26.59 12.66
CA LYS A 202 4.25 26.68 13.72
C LYS A 202 4.50 27.87 14.66
N ASP A 203 5.74 28.37 14.70
CA ASP A 203 6.11 29.51 15.52
C ASP A 203 5.87 30.83 14.78
N CYS A 204 5.64 30.79 13.47
CA CYS A 204 5.23 31.94 12.69
C CYS A 204 3.73 32.24 12.85
N LYS A 205 3.38 33.52 13.04
CA LYS A 205 1.99 34.02 13.16
C LYS A 205 1.05 33.55 12.04
N PHE A 206 1.59 33.31 10.84
CA PHE A 206 0.84 32.89 9.66
C PHE A 206 0.96 31.39 9.35
N GLY A 207 1.62 30.60 10.21
CA GLY A 207 1.84 29.17 10.05
C GLY A 207 2.85 28.79 8.96
N TYR A 208 3.36 29.76 8.20
CA TYR A 208 4.30 29.53 7.11
C TYR A 208 5.37 30.62 7.06
N LYS A 209 6.58 30.21 6.68
CA LYS A 209 7.74 31.08 6.49
C LYS A 209 8.28 30.96 5.07
N CYS A 210 8.51 32.10 4.41
CA CYS A 210 9.17 32.12 3.10
C CYS A 210 10.68 31.99 3.30
N LEU A 211 11.29 30.89 2.84
CA LEU A 211 12.74 30.67 2.94
C LEU A 211 13.54 31.42 1.88
N GLY A 212 12.90 31.79 0.77
CA GLY A 212 13.57 32.54 -0.28
C GLY A 212 12.88 32.40 -1.63
N THR A 213 13.51 32.96 -2.66
CA THR A 213 13.07 32.84 -4.04
C THR A 213 14.17 32.16 -4.84
N PHE A 214 13.84 31.06 -5.53
CA PHE A 214 14.82 30.26 -6.25
C PHE A 214 14.39 30.05 -7.71
N PRO A 215 15.33 29.94 -8.66
CA PRO A 215 15.02 29.43 -9.98
C PRO A 215 14.30 28.08 -9.88
N CYS A 216 13.28 27.86 -10.69
CA CYS A 216 12.43 26.69 -10.55
C CYS A 216 12.06 26.14 -11.91
N ILE A 217 12.34 24.85 -12.13
CA ILE A 217 11.82 24.14 -13.30
C ILE A 217 10.34 23.86 -13.01
N ILE A 218 9.47 24.36 -13.88
CA ILE A 218 8.04 24.13 -13.82
C ILE A 218 7.62 23.19 -14.94
N SER A 219 6.81 22.17 -14.62
CA SER A 219 6.31 21.19 -15.57
C SER A 219 4.78 21.11 -15.49
N THR A 220 4.09 21.16 -16.62
CA THR A 220 2.63 21.05 -16.65
C THR A 220 2.18 19.63 -16.35
N VAL A 221 1.20 19.49 -15.45
CA VAL A 221 0.48 18.24 -15.19
C VAL A 221 -0.89 18.35 -15.84
N ARG A 222 -1.33 17.31 -16.55
CA ARG A 222 -2.59 17.28 -17.30
C ARG A 222 -3.53 16.19 -16.78
N ASN A 223 -4.84 16.42 -16.89
CA ASN A 223 -5.84 15.38 -16.63
C ASN A 223 -5.96 14.41 -17.83
N LYS A 224 -6.83 13.41 -17.72
CA LYS A 224 -7.11 12.44 -18.80
C LYS A 224 -7.64 13.08 -20.09
N ASP A 225 -8.21 14.27 -19.98
CA ASP A 225 -8.78 15.05 -21.09
C ASP A 225 -7.73 16.00 -21.71
N GLY A 226 -6.49 16.00 -21.19
CA GLY A 226 -5.36 16.79 -21.69
C GLY A 226 -5.30 18.22 -21.13
N GLU A 227 -6.19 18.61 -20.23
CA GLU A 227 -6.24 19.96 -19.68
C GLU A 227 -5.19 20.17 -18.57
N PRO A 228 -4.49 21.31 -18.54
CA PRO A 228 -3.57 21.64 -17.45
C PRO A 228 -4.30 21.73 -16.10
N THR A 229 -3.89 20.92 -15.12
CA THR A 229 -4.47 20.92 -13.78
C THR A 229 -3.59 21.64 -12.76
N THR A 230 -2.28 21.44 -12.84
CA THR A 230 -1.30 22.04 -11.92
C THR A 230 0.08 22.12 -12.56
N LEU A 231 1.00 22.83 -11.89
CA LEU A 231 2.42 22.84 -12.21
C LEU A 231 3.18 22.02 -11.15
N HIS A 232 4.03 21.12 -11.60
CA HIS A 232 5.04 20.50 -10.76
C HIS A 232 6.26 21.40 -10.67
N TYR A 233 6.79 21.60 -9.46
CA TYR A 233 7.89 22.51 -9.17
C TYR A 233 9.14 21.73 -8.80
N THR A 234 10.26 22.06 -9.43
CA THR A 234 11.58 21.57 -9.04
C THR A 234 12.50 22.76 -8.84
N TYR A 235 12.71 23.12 -7.58
CA TYR A 235 13.57 24.24 -7.18
C TYR A 235 15.03 23.87 -7.42
N ILE A 236 15.77 24.77 -8.07
CA ILE A 236 17.16 24.58 -8.47
C ILE A 236 18.00 25.82 -8.15
N THR A 237 19.32 25.64 -8.13
CA THR A 237 20.29 26.74 -8.06
C THR A 237 20.56 27.33 -9.44
N LYS A 238 21.20 28.50 -9.50
CA LYS A 238 21.64 29.12 -10.76
C LYS A 238 22.63 28.24 -11.54
N ASP A 239 23.36 27.37 -10.84
CA ASP A 239 24.32 26.42 -11.43
C ASP A 239 23.67 25.11 -11.89
N GLY A 240 22.34 25.00 -11.79
CA GLY A 240 21.59 23.82 -12.22
C GLY A 240 21.66 22.64 -11.26
N LYS A 241 21.98 22.85 -9.98
CA LYS A 241 21.84 21.82 -8.94
C LYS A 241 20.45 21.87 -8.33
N LYS A 242 19.97 20.78 -7.71
CA LYS A 242 18.74 20.85 -6.90
C LYS A 242 18.95 21.86 -5.76
N ALA A 243 17.96 22.71 -5.50
CA ALA A 243 18.05 23.65 -4.39
C ALA A 243 18.08 22.87 -3.07
N ASP A 244 18.93 23.32 -2.15
CA ASP A 244 19.04 22.76 -0.80
C ASP A 244 17.99 23.43 0.09
N VAL A 245 16.75 22.95 -0.05
CA VAL A 245 15.58 23.43 0.71
C VAL A 245 14.88 22.24 1.37
N PRO A 246 14.32 22.41 2.59
CA PRO A 246 13.64 21.33 3.31
C PRO A 246 12.46 20.78 2.52
N CYS A 247 12.27 19.46 2.51
CA CYS A 247 11.12 18.80 1.88
C CYS A 247 9.81 19.05 2.64
#